data_AF-A0A8T1JPP3-F1
#
_entry.id   AF-A0A8T1JPP3-F1
#
_cell.length_a   1.000
_cell.length_b   1.000
_cell.length_c   1.000
_cell.angle_alpha   90.00
_cell.angle_beta   90.00
_cell.angle_gamma   90.00
#
_symmetry.space_group_name_H-M   'P 1'
#
loop_
_entity.id
_entity.type
_entity.pdbx_description
1 polymer ?
#
loop_
_entity_poly.entity_id
_entity_poly.type
_entity_poly.pdbx_seq_one_letter_code
_entity_poly.pdbx_strand_id
1 'polypeptide(L)'
;MLLAVAQTGKLETVDLEFFVKGHTKNAADRGFGHIRKRFAKEDMWTTDQLLEVIKESLVSSALVHIPKDNPVMKVFRNIVKEAYKDLLNVQRYQLFQMKKANPGVVSCRAGPNEDIMNQDLRRTFDGIRTDASKVRNLLEAHLEPLQPPAPNFEKKLQMHSKIRPYVPAEYRSDPIYDAPTEEEERLANEAKQARRKASAKKASAKKKKAAADTSGAKATPTKHTEGESTENGMQMNVSVDSPAQPKRGKRALKRAKKDK
;
A
#
# COMPACT_ATOMS: atom_id res chain seq x y z
N MET A 1 -12.62 -2.36 -8.01
CA MET A 1 -13.05 -3.14 -6.84
C MET A 1 -14.26 -2.53 -6.18
N LEU A 2 -14.19 -1.29 -5.68
CA LEU A 2 -15.27 -0.66 -4.92
C LEU A 2 -16.61 -0.62 -5.67
N LEU A 3 -16.60 -0.27 -6.95
CA LEU A 3 -17.79 -0.35 -7.81
C LEU A 3 -18.40 -1.75 -7.88
N ALA A 4 -17.57 -2.80 -7.93
CA ALA A 4 -18.02 -4.18 -7.94
C ALA A 4 -18.67 -4.59 -6.60
N VAL A 5 -18.15 -4.08 -5.48
CA VAL A 5 -18.71 -4.31 -4.14
C VAL A 5 -20.10 -3.65 -4.02
N ALA A 6 -20.27 -2.44 -4.54
CA ALA A 6 -21.58 -1.78 -4.59
C ALA A 6 -22.56 -2.53 -5.52
N GLN A 7 -22.12 -2.93 -6.71
CA GLN A 7 -22.97 -3.62 -7.70
C GLN A 7 -23.42 -5.04 -7.26
N THR A 8 -22.57 -5.74 -6.51
CA THR A 8 -22.92 -7.02 -5.87
C THR A 8 -23.83 -6.83 -4.64
N GLY A 9 -24.14 -5.59 -4.26
CA GLY A 9 -25.02 -5.29 -3.14
C GLY A 9 -24.42 -5.56 -1.77
N LYS A 10 -23.11 -5.83 -1.68
CA LYS A 10 -22.40 -5.98 -0.40
C LYS A 10 -22.35 -4.65 0.37
N LEU A 11 -22.37 -3.54 -0.35
CA LEU A 11 -22.53 -2.19 0.19
C LEU A 11 -23.61 -1.48 -0.61
N GLU A 12 -24.49 -0.75 0.08
CA GLU A 12 -25.57 0.01 -0.58
C GLU A 12 -25.00 1.21 -1.34
N THR A 13 -24.08 1.93 -0.70
CA THR A 13 -23.37 3.08 -1.26
C THR A 13 -21.90 3.02 -0.84
N VAL A 14 -21.01 3.41 -1.75
CA VAL A 14 -19.60 3.65 -1.49
C VAL A 14 -19.27 5.09 -1.88
N ASP A 15 -18.84 5.87 -0.90
CA ASP A 15 -18.40 7.24 -1.09
C ASP A 15 -16.88 7.33 -0.87
N LEU A 16 -16.19 7.99 -1.79
CA LEU A 16 -14.76 8.29 -1.70
C LEU A 16 -14.57 9.79 -1.84
N GLU A 17 -13.91 10.38 -0.86
CA GLU A 17 -13.71 11.82 -0.80
C GLU A 17 -12.23 12.15 -0.62
N PHE A 18 -11.70 12.94 -1.56
CA PHE A 18 -10.29 13.32 -1.66
C PHE A 18 -10.14 14.83 -1.55
N PHE A 19 -10.27 15.36 -0.34
CA PHE A 19 -10.28 16.82 -0.09
C PHE A 19 -8.91 17.49 -0.15
N VAL A 20 -7.81 16.80 0.21
CA VAL A 20 -6.47 17.40 0.26
C VAL A 20 -5.40 16.37 -0.09
N LYS A 21 -4.51 16.71 -1.03
CA LYS A 21 -3.37 15.87 -1.42
C LYS A 21 -2.50 15.57 -0.20
N GLY A 22 -2.42 14.30 0.20
CA GLY A 22 -1.57 13.83 1.30
C GLY A 22 -2.18 13.91 2.70
N HIS A 23 -3.46 14.26 2.84
CA HIS A 23 -4.14 14.40 4.15
C HIS A 23 -5.45 13.61 4.23
N THR A 24 -5.45 12.38 3.70
CA THR A 24 -6.55 11.44 3.94
C THR A 24 -6.63 11.13 5.44
N LYS A 25 -7.60 11.72 6.15
CA LYS A 25 -7.90 11.37 7.55
C LYS A 25 -8.72 10.09 7.57
N ASN A 26 -8.08 8.96 7.36
CA ASN A 26 -8.73 7.65 7.47
C ASN A 26 -8.89 7.29 8.95
N ALA A 27 -10.11 6.96 9.38
CA ALA A 27 -10.38 6.48 10.74
C ALA A 27 -9.57 5.20 11.05
N ALA A 28 -9.33 4.34 10.05
CA ALA A 28 -8.52 3.14 10.22
C ALA A 28 -7.06 3.47 10.60
N ASP A 29 -6.47 4.52 10.03
CA ASP A 29 -5.09 4.93 10.35
C ASP A 29 -4.97 5.38 11.82
N ARG A 30 -6.00 6.05 12.34
CA ARG A 30 -6.07 6.40 13.77
C ARG A 30 -6.16 5.14 14.63
N GLY A 31 -7.02 4.19 14.25
CA GLY A 31 -7.14 2.89 14.92
C GLY A 31 -5.80 2.15 14.99
N PHE A 32 -5.08 2.04 13.87
CA PHE A 32 -3.73 1.47 13.85
C PHE A 32 -2.73 2.26 14.70
N GLY A 33 -2.87 3.58 14.76
CA GLY A 33 -2.09 4.43 15.64
C GLY A 33 -2.28 4.10 17.14
N HIS A 34 -3.51 3.81 17.57
CA HIS A 34 -3.80 3.38 18.94
C HIS A 34 -3.20 2.01 19.25
N ILE A 35 -3.40 1.03 18.36
CA ILE A 35 -2.82 -0.31 18.49
C ILE A 35 -1.28 -0.21 18.60
N ARG A 36 -0.63 0.54 17.71
CA ARG A 36 0.83 0.71 17.72
C ARG A 36 1.35 1.35 19.01
N LYS A 37 0.63 2.33 19.56
CA LYS A 37 1.01 3.00 20.81
C LYS A 37 0.96 2.05 22.01
N ARG A 38 -0.02 1.16 22.05
CA ARG A 38 -0.15 0.15 23.10
C ARG A 38 0.88 -0.97 22.92
N PHE A 39 0.95 -1.54 21.72
CA PHE A 39 1.95 -2.53 21.31
C PHE A 39 3.38 -2.13 21.71
N ALA A 40 3.75 -0.85 21.57
CA ALA A 40 5.10 -0.39 21.88
C ALA A 40 5.45 -0.34 23.39
N LYS A 41 4.47 -0.54 24.27
CA LYS A 41 4.63 -0.49 25.73
C LYS A 41 4.53 -1.85 26.40
N GLU A 42 4.15 -2.88 25.64
CA GLU A 42 3.89 -4.21 26.16
C GLU A 42 4.87 -5.22 25.54
N ASP A 43 5.44 -6.08 26.38
CA ASP A 43 6.26 -7.20 25.92
C ASP A 43 5.35 -8.36 25.55
N MET A 44 5.32 -8.71 24.28
CA MET A 44 4.50 -9.81 23.76
C MET A 44 5.37 -10.88 23.13
N TRP A 45 5.08 -12.13 23.48
CA TRP A 45 5.85 -13.31 23.13
C TRP A 45 5.02 -14.32 22.35
N THR A 46 3.69 -14.25 22.44
CA THR A 46 2.74 -15.16 21.75
C THR A 46 1.79 -14.39 20.85
N THR A 47 1.13 -15.11 19.93
CA THR A 47 0.09 -14.50 19.08
C THR A 47 -1.14 -14.10 19.91
N ASP A 48 -1.48 -14.87 20.95
CA ASP A 48 -2.65 -14.59 21.78
C ASP A 48 -2.51 -13.28 22.55
N GLN A 49 -1.32 -12.99 23.09
CA GLN A 49 -1.02 -11.69 23.70
C GLN A 49 -1.20 -10.53 22.72
N LEU A 50 -0.75 -10.71 21.47
CA LEU A 50 -0.98 -9.71 20.42
C LEU A 50 -2.48 -9.48 20.17
N LEU A 51 -3.28 -10.55 20.12
CA LEU A 51 -4.73 -10.43 19.90
C LEU A 51 -5.41 -9.73 21.08
N GLU A 52 -4.98 -10.00 22.30
CA GLU A 52 -5.46 -9.32 23.52
C GLU A 52 -5.15 -7.82 23.46
N VAL A 53 -3.89 -7.44 23.24
CA VAL A 53 -3.47 -6.04 23.10
C VAL A 53 -4.23 -5.32 22.00
N ILE A 54 -4.46 -6.00 20.87
CA ILE A 54 -5.28 -5.44 19.80
C ILE A 54 -6.68 -5.18 20.32
N LYS A 55 -7.37 -6.19 20.89
CA LYS A 55 -8.74 -6.07 21.41
C LYS A 55 -8.87 -4.92 22.41
N GLU A 56 -7.95 -4.79 23.35
CA GLU A 56 -7.98 -3.72 24.36
C GLU A 56 -7.62 -2.34 23.80
N SER A 57 -7.00 -2.27 22.62
CA SER A 57 -6.71 -1.01 21.91
C SER A 57 -7.85 -0.54 21.02
N LEU A 58 -8.87 -1.38 20.79
CA LEU A 58 -9.99 -1.04 19.93
C LEU A 58 -10.90 -0.04 20.64
N VAL A 59 -11.05 1.15 20.05
CA VAL A 59 -11.98 2.18 20.56
C VAL A 59 -13.29 2.18 19.75
N SER A 60 -13.20 1.98 18.44
CA SER A 60 -14.33 2.10 17.50
C SER A 60 -14.29 1.06 16.38
N SER A 61 -13.53 -0.02 16.57
CA SER A 61 -13.30 -1.06 15.56
C SER A 61 -13.44 -2.44 16.19
N ALA A 62 -13.66 -3.47 15.36
CA ALA A 62 -13.74 -4.85 15.82
C ALA A 62 -12.56 -5.65 15.27
N LEU A 63 -11.98 -6.53 16.10
CA LEU A 63 -11.08 -7.56 15.64
C LEU A 63 -11.92 -8.69 15.02
N VAL A 64 -11.70 -8.97 13.75
CA VAL A 64 -12.38 -10.05 13.03
C VAL A 64 -11.35 -11.10 12.65
N HIS A 65 -11.52 -12.32 13.16
CA HIS A 65 -10.71 -13.46 12.73
C HIS A 65 -11.24 -13.97 11.39
N ILE A 66 -10.36 -14.01 10.38
CA ILE A 66 -10.68 -14.53 9.06
C ILE A 66 -9.97 -15.89 8.93
N PRO A 67 -10.72 -17.01 8.90
CA PRO A 67 -10.12 -18.33 8.80
C PRO A 67 -9.37 -18.52 7.48
N LYS A 68 -8.46 -19.50 7.45
CA LYS A 68 -7.68 -19.82 6.26
C LYS A 68 -8.59 -20.11 5.06
N ASP A 69 -9.61 -20.93 5.29
CA ASP A 69 -10.67 -21.20 4.33
C ASP A 69 -11.77 -20.14 4.52
N ASN A 70 -11.60 -18.98 3.89
CA ASN A 70 -12.61 -17.92 3.92
C ASN A 70 -13.15 -17.59 2.52
N PRO A 71 -14.48 -17.56 2.34
CA PRO A 71 -15.10 -17.11 1.09
C PRO A 71 -15.18 -15.59 0.98
N VAL A 72 -14.74 -14.86 2.02
CA VAL A 72 -14.95 -13.42 2.19
C VAL A 72 -13.92 -12.63 1.39
N MET A 73 -12.64 -12.96 1.54
CA MET A 73 -11.55 -12.31 0.79
C MET A 73 -11.46 -12.95 -0.58
N LYS A 74 -11.64 -12.15 -1.64
CA LYS A 74 -11.66 -12.62 -3.02
C LYS A 74 -10.69 -11.83 -3.90
N VAL A 75 -10.25 -12.45 -4.99
CA VAL A 75 -9.35 -11.81 -5.97
C VAL A 75 -10.15 -11.05 -7.02
N PHE A 76 -10.24 -9.73 -6.87
CA PHE A 76 -11.04 -8.89 -7.78
C PHE A 76 -10.34 -8.48 -9.07
N ARG A 77 -9.00 -8.57 -9.13
CA ARG A 77 -8.19 -7.86 -10.15
C ARG A 77 -8.60 -8.18 -11.59
N ASN A 78 -8.72 -9.46 -11.92
CA ASN A 78 -8.93 -9.90 -13.30
C ASN A 78 -10.36 -9.64 -13.74
N ILE A 79 -11.33 -10.10 -12.94
CA ILE A 79 -12.76 -9.94 -13.23
C ILE A 79 -13.17 -8.46 -13.33
N VAL A 80 -12.65 -7.59 -12.46
CA VAL A 80 -12.94 -6.14 -12.54
C VAL A 80 -12.38 -5.52 -13.82
N LYS A 81 -11.18 -5.93 -14.26
CA LYS A 81 -10.59 -5.43 -15.51
C LYS A 81 -11.38 -5.85 -16.74
N GLU A 82 -11.93 -7.06 -16.70
CA GLU A 82 -12.79 -7.60 -17.76
C GLU A 82 -14.17 -6.94 -17.75
N ALA A 83 -14.78 -6.76 -16.58
CA ALA A 83 -16.12 -6.21 -16.46
C ALA A 83 -16.20 -4.70 -16.73
N TYR A 84 -15.16 -3.95 -16.35
CA TYR A 84 -15.19 -2.49 -16.35
C TYR A 84 -14.04 -1.87 -17.16
N LYS A 85 -14.31 -0.70 -17.74
CA LYS A 85 -13.29 0.22 -18.25
C LYS A 85 -12.73 1.10 -17.13
N ASP A 86 -11.59 1.71 -17.42
CA ASP A 86 -10.99 2.68 -16.50
C ASP A 86 -11.80 3.97 -16.44
N LEU A 87 -11.82 4.59 -15.27
CA LEU A 87 -12.47 5.87 -15.06
C LEU A 87 -11.66 6.99 -15.72
N LEU A 88 -12.29 7.78 -16.58
CA LEU A 88 -11.62 8.86 -17.29
C LEU A 88 -11.44 10.09 -16.38
N ASN A 89 -10.31 10.77 -16.55
CA ASN A 89 -9.99 12.02 -15.86
C ASN A 89 -10.09 11.94 -14.33
N VAL A 90 -9.73 10.80 -13.73
CA VAL A 90 -9.87 10.56 -12.28
C VAL A 90 -9.27 11.68 -11.41
N GLN A 91 -8.17 12.28 -11.85
CA GLN A 91 -7.49 13.35 -11.11
C GLN A 91 -8.24 14.68 -11.06
N ARG A 92 -9.27 14.86 -11.91
CA ARG A 92 -10.11 16.08 -11.90
C ARG A 92 -11.20 16.05 -10.83
N TYR A 93 -11.50 14.87 -10.29
CA TYR A 93 -12.59 14.68 -9.34
C TYR A 93 -12.07 14.48 -7.93
N GLN A 94 -12.76 15.08 -6.96
CA GLN A 94 -12.48 14.92 -5.54
C GLN A 94 -13.48 13.97 -4.88
N LEU A 95 -14.71 13.91 -5.39
CA LEU A 95 -15.78 13.11 -4.79
C LEU A 95 -16.23 12.05 -5.78
N PHE A 96 -16.32 10.81 -5.31
CA PHE A 96 -16.81 9.68 -6.08
C PHE A 96 -17.88 8.95 -5.28
N GLN A 97 -18.98 8.62 -5.94
CA GLN A 97 -20.08 7.87 -5.35
C GLN A 97 -20.46 6.71 -6.26
N MET A 98 -20.65 5.54 -5.65
CA MET A 98 -21.03 4.31 -6.32
C MET A 98 -22.21 3.71 -5.56
N LYS A 99 -23.35 3.56 -6.23
CA LYS A 99 -24.60 3.08 -5.61
C LYS A 99 -25.01 1.73 -6.18
N LYS A 100 -25.56 0.88 -5.34
CA LYS A 100 -26.22 -0.37 -5.77
C LYS A 100 -27.36 -0.09 -6.77
N ALA A 101 -28.11 0.99 -6.56
CA ALA A 101 -29.21 1.41 -7.42
C ALA A 101 -28.78 1.73 -8.86
N ASN A 102 -27.53 2.15 -9.07
CA ASN A 102 -26.98 2.52 -10.38
C ASN A 102 -25.76 1.63 -10.71
N PRO A 103 -25.97 0.34 -11.02
CA PRO A 103 -24.89 -0.62 -11.17
C PRO A 103 -23.98 -0.27 -12.34
N GLY A 104 -22.67 -0.32 -12.08
CA GLY A 104 -21.64 -0.04 -13.09
C GLY A 104 -21.37 1.44 -13.34
N VAL A 105 -22.10 2.35 -12.68
CA VAL A 105 -21.92 3.80 -12.82
C VAL A 105 -21.16 4.36 -11.63
N VAL A 106 -20.23 5.27 -11.92
CA VAL A 106 -19.56 6.10 -10.91
C VAL A 106 -20.02 7.55 -11.10
N SER A 107 -20.59 8.13 -10.06
CA SER A 107 -20.92 9.55 -9.99
C SER A 107 -19.69 10.31 -9.49
N CYS A 108 -19.18 11.26 -10.27
CA CYS A 108 -17.98 12.02 -9.98
C CYS A 108 -18.31 13.51 -9.79
N ARG A 109 -17.67 14.19 -8.85
CA ARG A 109 -17.71 15.67 -8.72
C ARG A 109 -16.31 16.24 -8.54
N ALA A 110 -16.05 17.38 -9.19
CA ALA A 110 -14.79 18.10 -9.06
C ALA A 110 -14.61 18.71 -7.65
N GLY A 111 -15.71 19.11 -7.02
CA GLY A 111 -15.77 19.60 -5.65
C GLY A 111 -17.18 19.44 -5.06
N PRO A 112 -17.41 19.86 -3.80
CA PRO A 112 -18.70 19.69 -3.11
C PRO A 112 -19.88 20.38 -3.79
N ASN A 113 -19.64 21.54 -4.42
CA ASN A 113 -20.67 22.38 -5.04
C ASN A 113 -20.71 22.23 -6.57
N GLU A 114 -19.89 21.35 -7.13
CA GLU A 114 -19.77 21.14 -8.57
C GLU A 114 -20.76 20.08 -9.05
N ASP A 115 -21.11 20.17 -10.34
CA ASP A 115 -22.08 19.26 -10.95
C ASP A 115 -21.65 17.80 -10.88
N ILE A 116 -22.65 16.93 -10.72
CA ILE A 116 -22.46 15.48 -10.72
C ILE A 116 -22.33 15.01 -12.16
N MET A 117 -21.17 14.41 -12.46
CA MET A 117 -20.93 13.77 -13.75
C MET A 117 -20.94 12.25 -13.59
N ASN A 118 -21.88 11.58 -14.25
CA ASN A 118 -22.00 10.13 -14.23
C ASN A 118 -21.17 9.49 -15.34
N GLN A 119 -20.29 8.55 -14.96
CA GLN A 119 -19.55 7.71 -15.90
C GLN A 119 -19.97 6.25 -15.74
N ASP A 120 -20.61 5.70 -16.76
CA ASP A 120 -20.86 4.26 -16.84
C ASP A 120 -19.57 3.55 -17.23
N LEU A 121 -19.05 2.71 -16.34
CA LEU A 121 -17.79 1.99 -16.50
C LEU A 121 -17.97 0.58 -17.06
N ARG A 122 -19.19 0.13 -17.40
CA ARG A 122 -19.35 -1.20 -18.01
C ARG A 122 -18.71 -1.23 -19.39
N ARG A 123 -18.07 -2.36 -19.73
CA ARG A 123 -17.53 -2.57 -21.07
C ARG A 123 -18.63 -2.81 -22.10
N THR A 124 -18.32 -2.44 -23.33
CA THR A 124 -19.12 -2.75 -24.53
C THR A 124 -18.35 -3.79 -25.33
N PHE A 125 -19.04 -4.85 -25.75
CA PHE A 125 -18.50 -5.88 -26.65
C PHE A 125 -19.39 -5.91 -27.89
N ASP A 126 -18.77 -5.86 -29.08
CA ASP A 126 -19.47 -5.86 -30.37
C ASP A 126 -20.59 -4.80 -30.46
N GLY A 127 -20.34 -3.61 -29.90
CA GLY A 127 -21.32 -2.52 -29.86
C GLY A 127 -22.44 -2.69 -28.82
N ILE A 128 -22.51 -3.84 -28.15
CA ILE A 128 -23.51 -4.14 -27.12
C ILE A 128 -22.92 -3.88 -25.74
N ARG A 129 -23.57 -3.00 -24.97
CA ARG A 129 -23.18 -2.73 -23.58
C ARG A 129 -23.45 -3.96 -22.72
N THR A 130 -22.46 -4.35 -21.91
CA THR A 130 -22.64 -5.48 -20.98
C THR A 130 -23.73 -5.17 -19.96
N ASP A 131 -24.70 -6.08 -19.84
CA ASP A 131 -25.77 -5.94 -18.87
C ASP A 131 -25.27 -5.94 -17.42
N ALA A 132 -25.96 -5.18 -16.55
CA ALA A 132 -25.60 -5.09 -15.14
C ALA A 132 -25.76 -6.42 -14.39
N SER A 133 -26.77 -7.23 -14.74
CA SER A 133 -27.00 -8.55 -14.16
C SER A 133 -25.94 -9.52 -14.63
N LYS A 134 -25.53 -9.45 -15.90
CA LYS A 134 -24.42 -10.25 -16.43
C LYS A 134 -23.10 -9.97 -15.69
N VAL A 135 -22.78 -8.70 -15.46
CA VAL A 135 -21.59 -8.33 -14.66
C VAL A 135 -21.71 -8.80 -13.20
N ARG A 136 -22.90 -8.73 -12.60
CA ARG A 136 -23.13 -9.27 -11.25
C ARG A 136 -22.88 -10.78 -11.21
N ASN A 137 -23.46 -11.53 -12.15
CA ASN A 137 -23.28 -12.98 -12.26
C ASN A 137 -21.81 -13.35 -12.47
N LEU A 138 -21.09 -12.59 -13.31
CA LEU A 138 -19.65 -12.76 -13.52
C LEU A 138 -18.88 -12.59 -12.20
N LEU A 139 -19.18 -11.55 -11.43
CA LEU A 139 -18.55 -11.30 -10.13
C LEU A 139 -18.92 -12.38 -9.10
N GLU A 140 -20.14 -12.87 -9.09
CA GLU A 140 -20.58 -13.86 -8.11
C GLU A 140 -19.99 -15.25 -8.39
N ALA A 141 -20.00 -15.66 -9.65
CA ALA A 141 -19.54 -16.98 -10.08
C ALA A 141 -18.01 -17.10 -10.19
N HIS A 142 -17.30 -16.05 -10.60
CA HIS A 142 -15.88 -16.14 -10.97
C HIS A 142 -14.91 -15.39 -10.04
N LEU A 143 -15.40 -14.80 -8.95
CA LEU A 143 -14.49 -14.29 -7.92
C LEU A 143 -13.97 -15.44 -7.05
N GLU A 144 -12.72 -15.82 -7.30
CA GLU A 144 -12.01 -16.84 -6.54
C GLU A 144 -11.65 -16.34 -5.12
N PRO A 145 -11.72 -17.22 -4.10
CA PRO A 145 -11.18 -16.95 -2.79
C PRO A 145 -9.69 -16.61 -2.84
N LEU A 146 -9.28 -15.63 -2.03
CA LEU A 146 -7.88 -15.26 -1.88
C LEU A 146 -7.15 -16.39 -1.15
N GLN A 147 -6.19 -17.01 -1.84
CA GLN A 147 -5.36 -18.04 -1.24
C GLN A 147 -4.47 -17.44 -0.14
N PRO A 148 -4.33 -18.12 1.00
CA PRO A 148 -3.43 -17.69 2.06
C PRO A 148 -2.00 -17.63 1.53
N PRO A 149 -1.19 -16.64 1.96
CA PRO A 149 0.20 -16.57 1.54
C PRO A 149 0.95 -17.83 2.00
N ALA A 150 1.87 -18.31 1.16
CA ALA A 150 2.75 -19.42 1.54
C ALA A 150 3.55 -19.05 2.80
N PRO A 151 3.80 -20.02 3.72
CA PRO A 151 4.62 -19.77 4.90
C PRO A 151 6.00 -19.22 4.54
N ASN A 152 6.46 -18.23 5.30
CA ASN A 152 7.80 -17.70 5.14
C ASN A 152 8.80 -18.54 5.95
N PHE A 153 9.41 -19.54 5.29
CA PHE A 153 10.37 -20.44 5.92
C PHE A 153 11.63 -19.74 6.43
N GLU A 154 12.10 -18.67 5.76
CA GLU A 154 13.21 -17.86 6.30
C GLU A 154 12.86 -17.27 7.67
N LYS A 155 11.61 -16.81 7.83
CA LYS A 155 11.12 -16.23 9.07
C LYS A 155 10.95 -17.29 10.14
N LYS A 156 10.37 -18.46 9.83
CA LYS A 156 10.27 -19.60 10.77
C LYS A 156 11.65 -19.98 11.34
N LEU A 157 12.63 -20.21 10.45
CA LEU A 157 14.00 -20.51 10.87
C LEU A 157 14.62 -19.37 11.69
N GLN A 158 14.34 -18.10 11.36
CA GLN A 158 14.78 -16.96 12.16
C GLN A 158 14.14 -16.94 13.56
N MET A 159 12.85 -17.26 13.69
CA MET A 159 12.15 -17.31 14.97
C MET A 159 12.80 -18.34 15.89
N HIS A 160 13.01 -19.56 15.41
CA HIS A 160 13.66 -20.64 16.18
C HIS A 160 15.13 -20.32 16.52
N SER A 161 15.95 -19.96 15.52
CA SER A 161 17.40 -19.84 15.72
C SER A 161 17.85 -18.54 16.41
N LYS A 162 17.18 -17.42 16.13
CA LYS A 162 17.63 -16.09 16.59
C LYS A 162 16.77 -15.46 17.65
N ILE A 163 15.45 -15.72 17.63
CA ILE A 163 14.52 -15.05 18.55
C ILE A 163 14.30 -15.89 19.80
N ARG A 164 14.05 -17.20 19.65
CA ARG A 164 13.76 -18.14 20.74
C ARG A 164 14.71 -18.04 21.95
N PRO A 165 16.05 -17.85 21.80
CA PRO A 165 16.94 -17.72 22.97
C PRO A 165 16.61 -16.54 23.90
N TYR A 166 16.00 -15.47 23.35
CA TYR A 166 15.62 -14.27 24.09
C TYR A 166 14.19 -14.32 24.64
N VAL A 167 13.44 -15.38 24.31
CA VAL A 167 12.05 -15.55 24.76
C VAL A 167 12.07 -16.10 26.20
N PRO A 168 11.24 -15.57 27.11
CA PRO A 168 11.06 -16.11 28.46
C PRO A 168 10.69 -17.59 28.42
N ALA A 169 11.16 -18.36 29.40
CA ALA A 169 11.02 -19.83 29.41
C ALA A 169 9.57 -20.28 29.27
N GLU A 170 8.64 -19.55 29.87
CA GLU A 170 7.19 -19.78 29.86
C GLU A 170 6.57 -19.77 28.45
N TYR A 171 7.16 -19.03 27.51
CA TYR A 171 6.63 -18.87 26.14
C TYR A 171 7.44 -19.62 25.07
N ARG A 172 8.54 -20.30 25.45
CA ARG A 172 9.41 -21.01 24.48
C ARG A 172 8.77 -22.23 23.82
N SER A 173 7.67 -22.73 24.39
CA SER A 173 6.85 -23.83 23.86
C SER A 173 5.74 -23.36 22.93
N ASP A 174 5.59 -22.06 22.69
CA ASP A 174 4.64 -21.56 21.71
C ASP A 174 5.00 -22.05 20.30
N PRO A 175 4.03 -22.53 19.50
CA PRO A 175 4.27 -23.05 18.14
C PRO A 175 5.01 -22.10 17.20
N ILE A 176 5.00 -20.79 17.45
CA ILE A 176 5.74 -19.81 16.65
C ILE A 176 7.27 -20.00 16.74
N TYR A 177 7.75 -20.68 17.78
CA TYR A 177 9.17 -20.93 18.04
C TYR A 177 9.59 -22.38 17.77
N ASP A 178 8.71 -23.22 17.21
CA ASP A 178 9.04 -24.61 16.91
C ASP A 178 10.25 -24.73 15.97
N ALA A 179 11.01 -25.80 16.15
CA ALA A 179 12.11 -26.12 15.26
C ALA A 179 11.56 -26.39 13.84
N PRO A 180 12.13 -25.76 12.80
CA PRO A 180 11.74 -26.05 11.43
C PRO A 180 12.14 -27.49 11.05
N THR A 181 11.38 -28.10 10.14
CA THR A 181 11.76 -29.41 9.59
C THR A 181 12.92 -29.27 8.59
N GLU A 182 13.60 -30.37 8.28
CA GLU A 182 14.73 -30.37 7.31
C GLU A 182 14.32 -29.78 5.94
N GLU A 183 13.11 -30.10 5.48
CA GLU A 183 12.55 -29.53 4.25
C GLU A 183 12.30 -28.03 4.36
N GLU A 184 11.77 -27.55 5.49
CA GLU A 184 11.57 -26.12 5.72
C GLU A 184 12.90 -25.35 5.80
N GLU A 185 13.94 -25.95 6.39
CA GLU A 185 15.28 -25.39 6.42
C GLU A 185 15.89 -25.30 5.02
N ARG A 186 15.74 -26.35 4.21
CA ARG A 186 16.18 -26.37 2.81
C ARG A 186 15.53 -25.25 2.01
N LEU A 187 14.20 -25.14 2.08
CA LEU A 187 13.43 -24.08 1.42
C LEU A 187 13.84 -22.68 1.91
N ALA A 188 14.09 -22.51 3.21
CA ALA A 188 14.58 -21.24 3.76
C ALA A 188 15.96 -20.86 3.22
N ASN A 189 16.86 -21.84 3.07
CA ASN A 189 18.21 -21.61 2.57
C ASN A 189 18.20 -21.31 1.06
N GLU A 190 17.39 -22.01 0.28
CA GLU A 190 17.16 -21.71 -1.14
C GLU A 190 16.61 -20.30 -1.34
N ALA A 191 15.61 -19.90 -0.56
CA ALA A 191 15.05 -18.54 -0.58
C ALA A 191 16.11 -17.47 -0.25
N LYS A 192 16.95 -17.69 0.77
CA LYS A 192 18.06 -16.78 1.13
C LYS A 192 19.05 -16.66 -0.02
N GLN A 193 19.42 -17.77 -0.65
CA GLN A 193 20.34 -17.78 -1.79
C GLN A 193 19.76 -17.04 -2.99
N ALA A 194 18.49 -17.29 -3.32
CA ALA A 194 17.79 -16.60 -4.40
C ALA A 194 17.74 -15.08 -4.17
N ARG A 195 17.44 -14.65 -2.95
CA ARG A 195 17.44 -13.23 -2.56
C ARG A 195 18.81 -12.57 -2.69
N ARG A 196 19.88 -13.26 -2.27
CA ARG A 196 21.27 -12.77 -2.42
C ARG A 196 21.64 -12.63 -3.89
N LYS A 197 21.34 -13.64 -4.72
CA LYS A 197 21.58 -13.62 -6.17
C LYS A 197 20.79 -12.48 -6.85
N ALA A 198 19.52 -12.30 -6.52
CA ALA A 198 18.69 -11.22 -7.06
C ALA A 198 19.22 -9.83 -6.65
N SER A 199 19.69 -9.67 -5.41
CA SER A 199 20.27 -8.42 -4.92
C SER A 199 21.60 -8.11 -5.61
N ALA A 200 22.47 -9.11 -5.80
CA ALA A 200 23.71 -8.96 -6.56
C ALA A 200 23.47 -8.56 -8.02
N LYS A 201 22.48 -9.19 -8.69
CA LYS A 201 22.05 -8.82 -10.05
C LYS A 201 21.52 -7.39 -10.13
N LYS A 202 20.72 -6.96 -9.16
CA LYS A 202 20.23 -5.56 -9.10
C LYS A 202 21.37 -4.57 -8.88
N ALA A 203 22.34 -4.89 -8.02
CA ALA A 203 23.50 -4.05 -7.77
C ALA A 203 24.40 -3.91 -9.01
N SER A 204 24.66 -5.02 -9.72
CA SER A 204 25.45 -4.99 -10.95
C SER A 204 24.74 -4.26 -12.09
N ALA A 205 23.42 -4.45 -12.24
CA ALA A 205 22.63 -3.70 -13.22
C ALA A 205 22.62 -2.18 -12.92
N LYS A 206 22.53 -1.79 -11.65
CA LYS A 206 22.64 -0.38 -11.23
C LYS A 206 24.01 0.21 -11.55
N LYS A 207 25.09 -0.56 -11.32
CA LYS A 207 26.47 -0.14 -11.64
C LYS A 207 26.69 0.01 -13.15
N LYS A 208 26.12 -0.89 -13.97
CA LYS A 208 26.16 -0.80 -15.44
C LYS A 208 25.39 0.41 -15.97
N LYS A 209 24.19 0.71 -15.43
CA LYS A 209 23.45 1.93 -15.78
C LYS A 209 24.23 3.20 -15.42
N ALA A 210 24.77 3.26 -14.21
CA ALA A 210 25.56 4.41 -13.77
C ALA A 210 26.82 4.63 -14.63
N ALA A 211 27.49 3.55 -15.08
CA ALA A 211 28.66 3.63 -15.96
C ALA A 211 28.31 4.06 -17.39
N ALA A 212 27.17 3.62 -17.93
CA ALA A 212 26.69 4.06 -19.25
C ALA A 212 26.34 5.55 -19.26
N ASP A 213 25.76 6.06 -18.18
CA ASP A 213 25.45 7.49 -18.02
C ASP A 213 26.72 8.35 -17.88
N THR A 214 27.86 7.78 -17.44
CA THR A 214 29.14 8.52 -17.34
C THR A 214 29.95 8.52 -18.64
N SER A 215 29.75 7.54 -19.54
CA SER A 215 30.45 7.47 -20.83
C SER A 215 29.83 8.33 -21.94
N GLY A 216 28.66 8.93 -21.73
CA GLY A 216 27.99 9.80 -22.70
C GLY A 216 28.47 11.26 -22.73
N ALA A 217 29.40 11.66 -21.86
CA ALA A 217 29.84 13.05 -21.72
C ALA A 217 31.30 13.26 -22.17
N LYS A 218 31.60 13.05 -23.46
CA LYS A 218 32.81 13.66 -24.07
C LYS A 218 32.70 13.78 -25.59
N ALA A 219 32.18 14.93 -26.05
CA ALA A 219 32.64 15.66 -27.24
C ALA A 219 31.77 16.92 -27.43
N THR A 220 32.26 18.05 -26.96
CA THR A 220 31.92 19.35 -27.56
C THR A 220 33.04 19.70 -28.54
N PRO A 221 32.75 20.44 -29.63
CA PRO A 221 33.26 21.79 -29.61
C PRO A 221 32.23 22.85 -30.01
N THR A 222 32.27 23.89 -29.18
CA THR A 222 31.94 25.31 -29.32
C THR A 222 31.67 25.84 -30.75
N LYS A 223 30.61 26.64 -30.89
CA LYS A 223 30.60 27.81 -31.78
C LYS A 223 29.78 28.94 -31.15
N HIS A 224 30.44 30.08 -30.95
CA HIS A 224 29.86 31.37 -30.59
C HIS A 224 29.07 31.95 -31.77
N THR A 225 27.94 32.61 -31.48
CA THR A 225 27.51 33.81 -32.21
C THR A 225 26.73 34.73 -31.27
N GLU A 226 27.11 36.00 -31.26
CA GLU A 226 26.48 37.14 -30.57
C GLU A 226 25.26 37.69 -31.36
N GLY A 227 24.46 38.51 -30.66
CA GLY A 227 23.37 39.35 -31.19
C GLY A 227 21.97 38.78 -30.88
N GLU A 228 21.00 39.49 -30.31
CA GLU A 228 20.84 40.91 -30.05
C GLU A 228 19.67 41.09 -29.05
N SER A 229 19.71 42.20 -28.33
CA SER A 229 18.81 42.67 -27.27
C SER A 229 17.36 42.93 -27.72
N THR A 230 16.40 42.68 -26.82
CA THR A 230 15.40 43.72 -26.48
C THR A 230 14.79 43.45 -25.10
N GLU A 231 14.91 44.46 -24.25
CA GLU A 231 14.33 44.58 -22.92
C GLU A 231 12.82 44.82 -22.96
N ASN A 232 12.13 44.34 -21.92
CA ASN A 232 11.07 44.98 -21.12
C ASN A 232 10.31 43.84 -20.41
N GLY A 233 10.36 43.60 -19.10
CA GLY A 233 10.49 44.53 -17.99
C GLY A 233 9.15 44.60 -17.27
N MET A 234 8.92 43.75 -16.25
CA MET A 234 8.22 44.13 -15.01
C MET A 234 8.31 42.99 -13.98
N GLN A 235 9.29 43.09 -13.07
CA GLN A 235 9.23 42.45 -11.75
C GLN A 235 8.54 43.43 -10.79
N MET A 236 7.63 42.94 -9.96
CA MET A 236 7.34 43.55 -8.67
C MET A 236 7.51 42.47 -7.60
N ASN A 237 8.63 42.56 -6.89
CA ASN A 237 8.86 41.91 -5.62
C ASN A 237 8.23 42.76 -4.53
N VAL A 238 7.49 42.14 -3.62
CA VAL A 238 7.32 42.67 -2.26
C VAL A 238 7.84 41.60 -1.30
N SER A 239 8.98 41.91 -0.70
CA SER A 239 9.56 41.21 0.44
C SER A 239 9.01 41.82 1.72
N VAL A 240 8.57 40.99 2.68
CA VAL A 240 8.60 41.35 4.10
C VAL A 240 9.05 40.14 4.91
N ASP A 241 10.24 40.32 5.48
CA ASP A 241 10.89 39.75 6.67
C ASP A 241 10.72 38.29 7.12
N SER A 242 11.90 37.68 7.31
CA SER A 242 12.18 36.44 8.05
C SER A 242 12.12 36.67 9.58
N PRO A 243 12.13 35.59 10.40
CA PRO A 243 13.43 35.05 10.82
C PRO A 243 13.51 33.52 10.67
N ALA A 244 14.68 33.07 10.23
CA ALA A 244 15.00 31.68 9.98
C ALA A 244 15.48 30.94 11.25
N GLN A 245 15.37 29.60 11.16
CA GLN A 245 16.19 28.53 11.79
C GLN A 245 15.72 27.90 13.14
N PRO A 246 16.07 26.61 13.43
CA PRO A 246 16.97 25.73 12.70
C PRO A 246 16.43 24.32 12.34
N LYS A 247 17.05 23.75 11.29
CA LYS A 247 17.01 22.32 10.95
C LYS A 247 17.59 21.52 12.11
N ARG A 248 16.76 20.72 12.79
CA ARG A 248 17.21 19.82 13.86
C ARG A 248 17.85 18.58 13.26
N GLY A 249 19.17 18.48 13.40
CA GLY A 249 19.99 17.37 12.94
C GLY A 249 19.62 16.02 13.56
N LYS A 250 19.95 14.95 12.85
CA LYS A 250 19.88 13.56 13.32
C LYS A 250 20.74 13.42 14.57
N ARG A 251 20.12 13.36 15.74
CA ARG A 251 20.78 12.94 16.98
C ARG A 251 20.81 11.40 17.01
N ALA A 252 22.02 10.85 17.01
CA ALA A 252 22.27 9.44 17.28
C ALA A 252 21.86 9.10 18.73
N LEU A 253 21.01 8.09 18.89
CA LEU A 253 20.60 7.59 20.20
C LEU A 253 21.74 6.71 20.77
N LYS A 254 22.60 7.28 21.63
CA LYS A 254 23.51 6.48 22.47
C LYS A 254 22.68 5.86 23.60
N ARG A 255 22.53 4.54 23.62
CA ARG A 255 22.04 3.81 24.80
C ARG A 255 23.14 3.80 25.85
N ALA A 256 22.83 4.28 27.06
CA ALA A 256 23.67 4.15 28.22
C ALA A 256 23.72 2.68 28.67
N LYS A 257 24.93 2.16 28.90
CA LYS A 257 25.15 0.96 29.71
C LYS A 257 24.72 1.30 31.14
N LYS A 258 23.91 0.45 31.76
CA LYS A 258 23.76 0.43 33.21
C LYS A 258 24.52 -0.79 33.70
N ASP A 259 25.56 -0.50 34.48
CA ASP A 259 26.37 -1.49 35.18
C ASP A 259 25.65 -2.01 36.43
N LYS A 260 26.03 -3.24 36.78
CA LYS A 260 25.71 -4.07 37.96
C LYS A 260 24.35 -4.77 37.97
#